data_AF-A0A920UA55-F1
#
_entry.id   AF-A0A920UA55-F1
#
_cell.length_a   1.000
_cell.length_b   1.000
_cell.length_c   1.000
_cell.angle_alpha   90.00
_cell.angle_beta   90.00
_cell.angle_gamma   90.00
#
_symmetry.space_group_name_H-M   'P 1'
#
loop_
_entity.id
_entity.type
_entity.pdbx_description
1 polymer ?
#
loop_
_entity_poly.entity_id
_entity_poly.type
_entity_poly.pdbx_seq_one_letter_code
_entity_poly.pdbx_strand_id
1 'polypeptide(L)'
;MTVAAGAEGIVVDGTRVIGPVEAALRARRDSGGKCLVVYVTGGLGADWLETARAVAAAGADVIEIGVPFSDPVMDGPTIQAANDVALDSGGPRRSESWMLSGRGMWASRWPL
;
A
#
# COMPACT_ATOMS: atom_id res chain seq x y z
N MET A 1 -0.05 -27.47 12.51
CA MET A 1 0.16 -26.29 11.65
C MET A 1 1.58 -25.83 11.86
N THR A 2 2.46 -26.14 10.90
CA THR A 2 3.87 -25.71 10.95
C THR A 2 4.04 -24.55 9.99
N VAL A 3 4.49 -23.40 10.50
CA VAL A 3 4.78 -22.21 9.70
C VAL A 3 6.29 -21.98 9.74
N ALA A 4 6.92 -21.98 8.57
CA ALA A 4 8.31 -21.57 8.41
C ALA A 4 8.36 -20.32 7.53
N ALA A 5 9.09 -19.30 7.97
CA ALA A 5 9.39 -18.12 7.17
C ALA A 5 10.88 -18.15 6.82
N GLY A 6 11.20 -18.06 5.52
CA GLY A 6 12.57 -18.01 5.02
C GLY A 6 12.68 -17.10 3.81
N ALA A 7 13.88 -17.00 3.21
CA ALA A 7 14.13 -16.16 2.03
C ALA A 7 13.21 -16.47 0.83
N GLU A 8 12.64 -17.67 0.80
CA GLU A 8 11.71 -18.17 -0.22
C GLU A 8 10.24 -17.76 0.03
N GLY A 9 9.90 -17.22 1.22
CA GLY A 9 8.54 -16.82 1.59
C GLY A 9 7.98 -17.57 2.80
N ILE A 10 6.67 -17.45 3.02
CA ILE A 10 5.94 -18.16 4.08
C ILE A 10 5.56 -19.54 3.56
N VAL A 11 5.92 -20.60 4.31
CA VAL A 11 5.54 -21.98 4.01
C VAL A 11 4.64 -22.50 5.12
N VAL A 12 3.44 -22.94 4.76
CA VAL A 12 2.45 -23.54 5.67
C VAL A 12 2.25 -25.00 5.26
N ASP A 13 2.56 -25.93 6.16
CA ASP A 13 2.40 -27.37 5.94
C ASP A 13 3.07 -27.86 4.63
N GLY A 14 4.25 -27.33 4.32
CA GLY A 14 5.03 -27.67 3.12
C GLY A 14 4.62 -26.93 1.84
N THR A 15 3.55 -26.13 1.89
CA THR A 15 3.07 -25.33 0.75
C THR A 15 3.51 -23.88 0.87
N ARG A 16 4.13 -23.33 -0.18
CA ARG A 16 4.45 -21.90 -0.24
C ARG A 16 3.17 -21.08 -0.35
N VAL A 17 3.00 -20.14 0.57
CA VAL A 17 1.90 -19.17 0.58
C VAL A 17 2.43 -17.86 0.02
N ILE A 18 1.82 -17.39 -1.07
CA ILE A 18 2.11 -16.08 -1.67
C ILE A 18 0.99 -15.09 -1.34
N GLY A 19 1.38 -13.87 -0.97
CA GLY A 19 0.44 -12.77 -0.74
C GLY A 19 -0.05 -12.12 -2.04
N PRO A 20 -1.13 -11.31 -1.98
CA PRO A 20 -1.69 -10.65 -3.16
C PRO A 20 -0.68 -9.71 -3.85
N VAL A 21 0.13 -8.99 -3.07
CA VAL A 21 1.19 -8.10 -3.60
C VAL A 21 2.23 -8.89 -4.38
N GLU A 22 2.72 -10.01 -3.83
CA GLU A 22 3.69 -10.86 -4.51
C GLU A 22 3.11 -11.44 -5.80
N ALA A 23 1.85 -11.89 -5.77
CA ALA A 23 1.15 -12.40 -6.95
C ALA A 23 1.06 -11.33 -8.07
N ALA A 24 0.66 -10.10 -7.74
CA ALA A 24 0.55 -8.99 -8.69
C ALA A 24 1.90 -8.63 -9.32
N LEU A 25 2.95 -8.46 -8.51
CA LEU A 25 4.29 -8.11 -8.98
C LEU A 25 4.89 -9.21 -9.86
N ARG A 26 4.66 -10.49 -9.52
CA ARG A 26 5.09 -11.62 -10.36
C ARG A 26 4.37 -11.63 -11.70
N ALA A 27 3.04 -11.50 -11.71
CA ALA A 27 2.27 -11.45 -12.96
C ALA A 27 2.75 -10.32 -13.87
N ARG A 28 3.01 -9.12 -13.32
CA ARG A 28 3.52 -7.99 -14.09
C ARG A 28 4.89 -8.28 -14.69
N ARG A 29 5.83 -8.78 -13.90
CA ARG A 29 7.18 -9.15 -14.35
C ARG A 29 7.15 -10.26 -15.41
N ASP A 30 6.36 -11.31 -15.18
CA ASP A 30 6.31 -12.49 -16.04
C ASP A 30 5.64 -12.19 -17.39
N SER A 31 4.81 -11.15 -17.46
CA SER A 31 4.32 -10.57 -18.73
C SER A 31 5.35 -9.72 -19.49
N GLY A 32 6.59 -9.60 -18.99
CA GLY A 32 7.65 -8.76 -19.54
C GLY A 32 7.57 -7.28 -19.14
N GLY A 33 6.62 -6.91 -18.28
CA GLY A 33 6.43 -5.56 -17.78
C GLY A 33 7.39 -5.18 -16.64
N LYS A 34 7.49 -3.88 -16.36
CA LYS A 34 8.07 -3.36 -15.11
C LYS A 34 6.95 -3.08 -14.13
N CYS A 35 7.23 -3.30 -12.84
CA CYS A 35 6.30 -2.97 -11.78
C CYS A 35 6.35 -1.47 -11.48
N LEU A 36 5.19 -0.84 -11.40
CA LEU A 36 5.01 0.53 -10.95
C LEU A 36 4.46 0.51 -9.52
N VAL A 37 5.32 0.91 -8.57
CA VAL A 37 4.95 1.08 -7.16
C VAL A 37 4.87 2.57 -6.88
N VAL A 38 3.71 3.05 -6.42
CA VAL A 38 3.47 4.48 -6.19
C VAL A 38 3.26 4.72 -4.71
N TYR A 39 4.00 5.68 -4.15
CA TYR A 39 3.83 6.13 -2.77
C TYR A 39 2.80 7.27 -2.68
N VAL A 40 1.91 7.21 -1.70
CA VAL A 40 0.93 8.25 -1.35
C VAL A 40 0.94 8.45 0.16
N THR A 41 1.11 9.70 0.61
CA THR A 41 0.95 10.05 2.04
C THR A 41 -0.53 9.99 2.41
N GLY A 42 -0.90 9.09 3.32
CA GLY A 42 -2.27 8.98 3.81
C GLY A 42 -2.68 10.20 4.63
N GLY A 43 -3.90 10.69 4.43
CA GLY A 43 -4.39 11.90 5.10
C GLY A 43 -3.89 13.21 4.49
N LEU A 44 -3.13 13.17 3.39
CA LEU A 44 -2.72 14.38 2.67
C LEU A 44 -3.93 15.01 1.97
N GLY A 45 -4.56 15.97 2.64
CA GLY A 45 -5.80 16.57 2.17
C GLY A 45 -7.02 15.66 2.40
N ALA A 46 -8.21 16.22 2.19
CA ALA A 46 -9.47 15.51 2.40
C ALA A 46 -9.74 14.43 1.34
N ASP A 47 -9.07 14.52 0.19
CA ASP A 47 -9.25 13.74 -1.04
C ASP A 47 -8.13 12.72 -1.30
N TRP A 48 -7.32 12.41 -0.28
CA TRP A 48 -6.19 11.47 -0.42
C TRP A 48 -6.63 10.06 -0.88
N LEU A 49 -7.87 9.66 -0.56
CA LEU A 49 -8.45 8.39 -1.01
C LEU A 49 -8.74 8.40 -2.50
N GLU A 50 -9.29 9.49 -3.01
CA GLU A 50 -9.55 9.73 -4.42
C GLU A 50 -8.23 9.74 -5.19
N THR A 51 -7.18 10.34 -4.62
CA THR A 51 -5.82 10.29 -5.16
C THR A 51 -5.30 8.85 -5.27
N ALA A 52 -5.42 8.04 -4.21
CA ALA A 52 -5.02 6.63 -4.26
C ALA A 52 -5.81 5.84 -5.32
N ARG A 53 -7.12 6.10 -5.47
CA ARG A 53 -7.94 5.46 -6.52
C ARG A 53 -7.50 5.88 -7.92
N ALA A 54 -7.22 7.16 -8.13
CA ALA A 54 -6.77 7.68 -9.41
C ALA A 54 -5.42 7.06 -9.81
N VAL A 55 -4.50 6.91 -8.86
CA VAL A 55 -3.21 6.24 -9.07
C VAL A 55 -3.40 4.77 -9.46
N ALA A 56 -4.31 4.05 -8.79
CA ALA A 56 -4.63 2.67 -9.16
C ALA A 56 -5.20 2.59 -10.60
N ALA A 57 -6.15 3.47 -10.93
CA ALA A 57 -6.76 3.55 -12.25
C ALA A 57 -5.74 3.94 -13.35
N ALA A 58 -4.71 4.71 -13.00
CA ALA A 58 -3.61 5.08 -13.90
C ALA A 58 -2.60 3.94 -14.14
N GLY A 59 -2.76 2.79 -13.48
CA GLY A 59 -1.96 1.58 -13.75
C GLY A 59 -0.85 1.30 -12.75
N ALA A 60 -0.93 1.82 -11.52
CA ALA A 60 -0.06 1.36 -10.44
C ALA A 60 -0.32 -0.13 -10.13
N ASP A 61 0.75 -0.93 -10.09
CA ASP A 61 0.66 -2.34 -9.69
C ASP A 61 0.49 -2.48 -8.18
N VAL A 62 1.11 -1.58 -7.42
CA VAL A 62 1.04 -1.49 -5.96
C VAL A 62 1.02 -0.01 -5.56
N ILE A 63 0.24 0.30 -4.52
CA ILE A 63 0.26 1.61 -3.88
C ILE A 63 0.78 1.44 -2.46
N GLU A 64 1.86 2.15 -2.14
CA GLU A 64 2.38 2.27 -0.79
C GLU A 64 1.71 3.46 -0.10
N ILE A 65 0.97 3.19 0.97
CA ILE A 65 0.34 4.24 1.76
C ILE A 65 1.27 4.59 2.93
N GLY A 66 1.85 5.78 2.87
CA GLY A 66 2.63 6.35 3.95
C GLY A 66 1.74 6.73 5.12
N VAL A 67 2.11 6.29 6.32
CA VAL A 67 1.51 6.81 7.56
C VAL A 67 2.32 8.02 7.98
N PRO A 68 1.75 9.24 8.01
CA PRO A 68 2.50 10.44 8.32
C PRO A 68 3.06 10.38 9.75
N PHE A 69 4.29 10.85 9.92
CA PHE A 69 5.04 10.75 11.17
C PHE A 69 5.66 12.11 11.52
N SER A 70 5.68 12.45 12.81
CA SER A 70 6.14 13.77 13.31
C SER A 70 7.65 13.98 13.17
N ASP A 71 8.42 12.90 13.14
CA ASP A 71 9.88 12.95 13.08
C ASP A 71 10.43 12.15 11.87
N PRO A 72 10.10 12.53 10.62
CA PRO A 72 10.40 11.75 9.42
C PRO A 72 11.84 11.98 8.91
N VAL A 73 12.84 11.67 9.75
CA VAL A 73 14.26 11.97 9.47
C VAL A 73 14.80 11.29 8.20
N MET A 74 14.18 10.19 7.78
CA MET A 74 14.59 9.42 6.59
C MET A 74 13.92 9.90 5.29
N ASP A 75 12.92 10.78 5.38
CA ASP A 75 12.16 11.24 4.22
C ASP A 75 12.78 12.49 3.62
N GLY A 76 12.64 12.64 2.29
CA GLY A 76 13.03 13.88 1.60
C GLY A 76 12.05 15.04 1.87
N PRO A 77 12.44 16.29 1.57
CA PRO A 77 11.66 17.49 1.94
C PRO A 77 10.23 17.50 1.40
N THR A 78 9.98 16.90 0.23
CA THR A 78 8.63 16.77 -0.33
C THR A 78 7.73 15.88 0.52
N ILE A 79 8.25 14.73 0.98
CA ILE A 79 7.49 13.78 1.80
C ILE A 79 7.34 14.33 3.21
N GLN A 80 8.37 14.98 3.76
CA GLN A 80 8.27 15.68 5.05
C GLN A 80 7.14 16.73 5.03
N ALA A 81 7.12 17.60 4.02
CA ALA A 81 6.05 18.59 3.88
C ALA A 81 4.65 17.96 3.71
N ALA A 82 4.55 16.85 2.99
CA ALA A 82 3.29 16.11 2.87
C ALA A 82 2.85 15.52 4.22
N ASN A 83 3.79 15.02 5.03
CA ASN A 83 3.50 14.53 6.38
C ASN A 83 3.00 15.66 7.28
N ASP A 84 3.61 16.84 7.25
CA ASP A 84 3.18 18.00 8.03
C ASP A 84 1.72 18.37 7.69
N VAL A 85 1.39 18.52 6.41
CA VAL A 85 0.03 18.83 5.96
C VAL A 85 -0.97 17.74 6.38
N ALA A 86 -0.56 16.47 6.27
CA ALA A 86 -1.41 15.35 6.66
C ALA A 86 -1.68 15.34 8.18
N LEU A 87 -0.66 15.60 9.00
CA LEU A 87 -0.79 15.66 10.46
C LEU A 87 -1.66 16.84 10.91
N ASP A 88 -1.48 18.02 10.29
CA ASP A 88 -2.31 19.20 10.55
C ASP A 88 -3.79 18.95 10.22
N SER A 89 -4.06 18.06 9.26
CA SER A 89 -5.40 17.63 8.86
C SER A 89 -5.97 16.48 9.71
N GLY A 90 -5.23 16.02 10.74
CA GLY A 90 -5.61 14.91 11.62
C GLY A 90 -5.23 13.52 11.11
N GLY A 91 -4.47 13.42 10.01
CA GLY A 91 -3.99 12.19 9.40
C GLY A 91 -5.10 11.32 8.78
N PRO A 92 -4.74 10.10 8.32
CA PRO A 92 -5.73 9.13 7.84
C PRO A 92 -6.68 8.77 8.98
N ARG A 93 -7.99 8.76 8.70
CA ARG A 93 -9.01 8.48 9.73
C ARG A 93 -8.99 7.00 10.11
N ARG A 94 -9.37 6.69 11.36
CA ARG A 94 -9.56 5.29 11.81
C ARG A 94 -10.54 4.51 10.93
N SER A 95 -11.55 5.17 10.38
CA SER A 95 -12.51 4.59 9.43
C SER A 95 -11.89 4.25 8.07
N GLU A 96 -10.65 4.65 7.81
CA GLU A 96 -9.89 4.40 6.58
C GLU A 96 -8.76 3.39 6.81
N SER A 97 -8.42 3.11 8.08
CA SER A 97 -7.42 2.12 8.50
C SER A 97 -7.70 0.71 7.96
N TRP A 98 -8.94 0.40 7.54
CA TRP A 98 -9.23 -0.87 6.88
C TRP A 98 -8.37 -1.10 5.63
N MET A 99 -7.99 -0.03 4.90
CA MET A 99 -7.05 -0.09 3.78
C MET A 99 -5.67 -0.60 4.21
N LEU A 100 -5.23 -0.20 5.41
CA LEU A 100 -3.94 -0.60 5.97
C LEU A 100 -3.98 -1.99 6.61
N SER A 101 -5.16 -2.46 6.99
CA SER A 101 -5.33 -3.68 7.80
C SER A 101 -5.37 -4.99 7.01
N GLY A 102 -5.43 -4.94 5.67
CA GLY A 102 -5.55 -6.13 4.82
C GLY A 102 -6.84 -6.96 5.02
N ARG A 103 -7.75 -6.54 5.92
CA ARG A 103 -9.02 -7.22 6.25
C ARG A 103 -10.18 -6.83 5.33
N GLY A 104 -9.93 -5.98 4.33
CA GLY A 104 -10.90 -5.63 3.30
C GLY A 104 -10.76 -6.56 2.10
N MET A 105 -11.85 -7.21 1.71
CA MET A 105 -11.97 -8.02 0.49
C MET A 105 -11.57 -7.16 -0.73
N TRP A 106 -10.36 -7.37 -1.25
CA TRP A 106 -9.69 -6.51 -2.24
C TRP A 106 -10.47 -6.33 -3.55
N ALA A 107 -11.49 -7.15 -3.81
CA ALA A 107 -12.22 -7.17 -5.09
C ALA A 107 -13.70 -6.76 -5.02
N SER A 108 -14.34 -6.76 -3.84
CA SER A 108 -15.81 -6.79 -3.79
C SER A 108 -16.48 -5.48 -3.37
N ARG A 109 -15.70 -4.43 -3.13
CA ARG A 109 -16.22 -3.14 -2.66
C ARG A 109 -15.54 -1.93 -3.29
N TRP A 110 -14.87 -2.12 -4.42
CA TRP A 110 -14.39 -1.01 -5.24
C TRP A 110 -15.43 -0.76 -6.34
N PRO A 111 -16.42 0.14 -6.14
CA PRO A 111 -17.08 0.72 -7.28
C PRO A 111 -16.03 1.55 -8.01
N LEU A 112 -15.72 1.17 -9.25
CA LEU A 112 -15.32 2.15 -10.25
C LEU A 112 -16.54 2.99 -10.60
#